data_AF-A0A919JLU9-F1
#
_entry.id   AF-A0A919JLU9-F1
#
_cell.length_a   1.000
_cell.length_b   1.000
_cell.length_c   1.000
_cell.angle_alpha   90.00
_cell.angle_beta   90.00
_cell.angle_gamma   90.00
#
_symmetry.space_group_name_H-M   'P 1'
#
loop_
_entity.id
_entity.type
_entity.pdbx_description
1 polymer ?
#
loop_
_entity_poly.entity_id
_entity_poly.type
_entity_poly.pdbx_seq_one_letter_code
_entity_poly.pdbx_strand_id
1 'polypeptide(L)'
;MFYVAHRLFAAHDRHLGAQAAAALAERAGPDKVFLPFCDTDEEDLVADVKGRRLFDLDRQRLQNLHGLLAILHGPSLDDGVCMEIGYAAALGVPVVIFTTDFQTYGLGDTTAELAFADPLIETVATDVVRVHRLGPSSGGADRFETFAARNRAQVRDGIDQAVSRLLDRAASGTADISTPVDRVSGTVFVEPSPYGSTPGWHDLVRHHTTDTQRRDAQRLTAPRPVEAATADWNNALSSHTLIADLSGPEAPPGAAVLIGATVAAGGRVLAYCPNTVWTFAHGREPNWRNLMIQYSVTQHLTDADHTRTR
;
A
#
# COMPACT_ATOMS: atom_id res chain seq x y z
N MET A 1 1.37 -4.16 18.40
CA MET A 1 2.69 -3.92 17.76
C MET A 1 2.57 -2.72 16.83
N PHE A 2 3.59 -1.91 16.62
CA PHE A 2 3.61 -0.90 15.56
C PHE A 2 4.41 -1.41 14.37
N TYR A 3 3.93 -1.16 13.16
CA TYR A 3 4.55 -1.62 11.92
C TYR A 3 5.10 -0.44 11.13
N VAL A 4 6.34 -0.53 10.65
CA VAL A 4 6.93 0.46 9.74
C VAL A 4 6.98 -0.11 8.34
N ALA A 5 6.06 0.34 7.49
CA ALA A 5 5.94 -0.06 6.10
C ALA A 5 6.74 0.88 5.19
N HIS A 6 7.78 0.36 4.54
CA HIS A 6 8.57 1.12 3.57
C HIS A 6 9.19 0.17 2.56
N ARG A 7 9.44 0.68 1.34
CA ARG A 7 10.25 -0.03 0.36
C ARG A 7 11.65 -0.28 0.92
N LEU A 8 12.32 -1.30 0.39
CA LEU A 8 13.61 -1.76 0.89
C LEU A 8 14.66 -1.96 -0.21
N PHE A 9 14.34 -1.60 -1.46
CA PHE A 9 15.15 -1.98 -2.61
C PHE A 9 16.52 -1.28 -2.63
N ALA A 10 16.57 0.01 -2.29
CA ALA A 10 17.82 0.76 -2.25
C ALA A 10 18.34 0.96 -0.82
N ALA A 11 19.65 1.19 -0.68
CA ALA A 11 20.28 1.44 0.61
C ALA A 11 19.70 2.67 1.33
N HIS A 12 19.31 3.71 0.58
CA HIS A 12 18.68 4.90 1.16
C HIS A 12 17.27 4.63 1.67
N ASP A 13 16.52 3.73 1.03
CA ASP A 13 15.21 3.29 1.51
C ASP A 13 15.36 2.55 2.85
N ARG A 14 16.24 1.54 2.90
CA ARG A 14 16.51 0.78 4.14
C ARG A 14 16.97 1.68 5.27
N HIS A 15 17.84 2.65 4.97
CA HIS A 15 18.29 3.63 5.96
C HIS A 15 17.13 4.50 6.48
N LEU A 16 16.25 4.96 5.60
CA LEU A 16 15.09 5.78 5.98
C LEU A 16 14.09 4.99 6.83
N GLY A 17 13.79 3.75 6.45
CA GLY A 17 12.94 2.85 7.24
C GLY A 17 13.50 2.59 8.63
N ALA A 18 14.82 2.36 8.73
CA ALA A 18 15.51 2.19 10.01
C ALA A 18 15.45 3.45 10.89
N GLN A 19 15.59 4.65 10.30
CA GLN A 19 15.44 5.91 11.03
C GLN A 19 14.03 6.07 11.61
N ALA A 20 13.00 5.76 10.82
CA ALA A 20 11.61 5.83 11.29
C ALA A 20 11.32 4.81 12.39
N ALA A 21 11.79 3.56 12.24
CA ALA A 21 11.64 2.52 13.25
C ALA A 21 12.35 2.88 14.55
N ALA A 22 13.58 3.41 14.48
CA ALA A 22 14.31 3.87 15.65
C ALA A 22 13.57 4.99 16.40
N ALA A 23 13.11 6.02 15.67
CA ALA A 23 12.37 7.14 16.25
C ALA A 23 11.04 6.72 16.89
N LEU A 24 10.39 5.67 16.36
CA LEU A 24 9.20 5.07 16.94
C LEU A 24 9.53 4.21 18.17
N ALA A 25 10.61 3.42 18.11
CA ALA A 25 11.07 2.56 19.20
C ALA A 25 11.49 3.37 20.44
N GLU A 26 12.13 4.53 20.24
CA GLU A 26 12.47 5.46 21.32
C GLU A 26 11.26 5.90 22.15
N ARG A 27 10.08 5.98 21.53
CA ARG A 27 8.83 6.46 22.16
C ARG A 27 7.91 5.32 22.61
N ALA A 28 7.84 4.23 21.86
CA ALA A 28 6.94 3.11 22.13
C ALA A 28 7.61 1.95 22.91
N GLY A 29 8.93 1.84 22.82
CA GLY A 29 9.75 0.69 23.23
C GLY A 29 10.13 -0.20 22.04
N PRO A 30 11.36 -0.73 21.99
CA PRO A 30 11.88 -1.50 20.84
C PRO A 30 11.09 -2.76 20.56
N ASP A 31 10.66 -3.50 21.59
CA ASP A 31 9.88 -4.74 21.45
C ASP A 31 8.45 -4.51 20.90
N LYS A 32 8.06 -3.24 20.70
CA LYS A 32 6.76 -2.85 20.15
C LYS A 32 6.84 -2.32 18.73
N VAL A 33 8.00 -2.32 18.09
CA VAL A 33 8.17 -1.87 16.71
C VAL A 33 8.65 -3.04 15.87
N PHE A 34 8.06 -3.17 14.68
CA PHE A 34 8.46 -4.14 13.67
C PHE A 34 8.81 -3.42 12.37
N LEU A 35 10.03 -3.64 11.89
CA LEU A 35 10.56 -3.21 10.60
C LEU A 35 10.87 -4.47 9.75
N PRO A 36 10.06 -4.78 8.72
CA PRO A 36 10.07 -6.08 8.04
C PRO A 36 11.47 -6.58 7.66
N PHE A 37 12.17 -5.87 6.77
CA PHE A 37 13.48 -6.30 6.27
C PHE A 37 14.57 -6.40 7.33
N CYS A 38 14.41 -5.76 8.48
CA CYS A 38 15.34 -5.86 9.61
C CYS A 38 14.99 -7.06 10.50
N ASP A 39 13.71 -7.21 10.85
CA ASP A 39 13.27 -8.15 11.88
C ASP A 39 12.92 -9.54 11.32
N THR A 40 12.71 -9.68 10.01
CA THR A 40 12.65 -10.99 9.34
C THR A 40 14.02 -11.54 9.02
N ASP A 41 15.09 -10.75 9.20
CA ASP A 41 16.46 -11.08 8.82
C ASP A 41 16.53 -11.50 7.34
N GLU A 42 16.01 -10.65 6.44
CA GLU A 42 15.79 -11.02 5.04
C GLU A 42 17.08 -11.50 4.35
N GLU A 43 18.25 -10.97 4.69
CA GLU A 43 19.50 -11.39 4.06
C GLU A 43 19.85 -12.85 4.39
N ASP A 44 19.78 -13.21 5.68
CA ASP A 44 20.22 -14.51 6.19
C ASP A 44 19.08 -15.55 6.28
N LEU A 45 17.83 -15.17 6.03
CA LEU A 45 16.69 -16.08 6.01
C LEU A 45 16.86 -17.18 4.95
N VAL A 46 16.80 -18.44 5.40
CA VAL A 46 16.83 -19.65 4.56
C VAL A 46 15.46 -20.32 4.55
N ALA A 47 14.89 -20.52 3.35
CA ALA A 47 13.65 -21.26 3.12
C ALA A 47 13.58 -21.75 1.67
N ASP A 48 12.77 -22.79 1.40
CA ASP A 48 12.58 -23.35 0.06
C ASP A 48 12.01 -22.33 -0.94
N VAL A 49 11.06 -21.52 -0.45
CA VAL A 49 10.46 -20.39 -1.19
C VAL A 49 10.56 -19.16 -0.29
N LYS A 50 11.68 -18.46 -0.41
CA LYS A 50 12.05 -17.36 0.51
C LYS A 50 11.03 -16.23 0.49
N GLY A 51 10.55 -15.80 -0.68
CA GLY A 51 9.54 -14.75 -0.78
C GLY A 51 8.23 -15.12 -0.10
N ARG A 52 7.79 -16.39 -0.23
CA ARG A 52 6.61 -16.88 0.48
C ARG A 52 6.80 -16.85 2.01
N ARG A 53 7.99 -17.23 2.49
CA ARG A 53 8.28 -17.20 3.92
C ARG A 53 8.26 -15.78 4.49
N LEU A 54 8.85 -14.82 3.78
CA LEU A 54 8.81 -13.40 4.14
C LEU A 54 7.36 -12.89 4.21
N PHE A 55 6.56 -13.17 3.17
CA PHE A 55 5.14 -12.82 3.15
C PHE A 55 4.38 -13.37 4.38
N ASP A 56 4.59 -14.64 4.73
CA ASP A 56 3.91 -15.24 5.87
C ASP A 56 4.35 -14.62 7.21
N LEU A 57 5.63 -14.23 7.34
CA LEU A 57 6.14 -13.52 8.52
C LEU A 57 5.54 -12.12 8.64
N ASP A 58 5.53 -11.34 7.55
CA ASP A 58 4.98 -9.99 7.53
C ASP A 58 3.47 -10.01 7.80
N ARG A 59 2.74 -10.90 7.12
CA ARG A 59 1.30 -11.09 7.33
C ARG A 59 0.98 -11.47 8.78
N GLN A 60 1.78 -12.32 9.42
CA GLN A 60 1.59 -12.67 10.83
C GLN A 60 1.69 -11.44 11.75
N ARG A 61 2.57 -10.48 11.42
CA ARG A 61 2.70 -9.22 12.18
C ARG A 61 1.54 -8.27 11.93
N LEU A 62 1.07 -8.16 10.68
CA LEU A 62 -0.05 -7.29 10.31
C LEU A 62 -1.36 -7.61 11.05
N GLN A 63 -1.55 -8.86 11.50
CA GLN A 63 -2.76 -9.28 12.20
C GLN A 63 -2.96 -8.63 13.58
N ASN A 64 -1.90 -8.11 14.22
CA ASN A 64 -1.94 -7.63 15.62
C ASN A 64 -1.27 -6.26 15.78
N LEU A 65 -1.75 -5.28 15.03
CA LEU A 65 -1.19 -3.93 15.02
C LEU A 65 -1.94 -2.97 15.96
N HIS A 66 -1.19 -2.04 16.54
CA HIS A 66 -1.70 -0.84 17.21
C HIS A 66 -1.68 0.38 16.27
N GLY A 67 -0.87 0.31 15.23
CA GLY A 67 -0.69 1.38 14.26
C GLY A 67 0.31 0.98 13.18
N LEU A 68 0.17 1.56 12.00
CA LEU A 68 1.07 1.41 10.87
C LEU A 68 1.59 2.79 10.44
N LEU A 69 2.93 2.93 10.40
CA LEU A 69 3.63 4.06 9.79
C LEU A 69 4.06 3.65 8.39
N ALA A 70 3.46 4.25 7.37
CA ALA A 70 3.88 4.04 5.98
C ALA A 70 4.74 5.19 5.48
N ILE A 71 5.81 4.89 4.75
CA ILE A 71 6.66 5.90 4.10
C ILE A 71 6.50 5.78 2.58
N LEU A 72 5.86 6.79 1.98
CA LEU A 72 5.51 6.82 0.57
C LEU A 72 6.14 8.04 -0.12
N HIS A 73 6.92 7.81 -1.18
CA HIS A 73 7.59 8.87 -1.94
C HIS A 73 7.49 8.63 -3.44
N GLY A 74 7.36 9.71 -4.21
CA GLY A 74 7.42 9.69 -5.66
C GLY A 74 6.13 9.22 -6.33
N PRO A 75 6.09 9.30 -7.68
CA PRO A 75 4.90 8.98 -8.46
C PRO A 75 4.63 7.47 -8.57
N SER A 76 5.63 6.62 -8.33
CA SER A 76 5.49 5.16 -8.33
C SER A 76 5.59 4.69 -6.89
N LEU A 77 4.44 4.45 -6.27
CA LEU A 77 4.36 3.94 -4.90
C LEU A 77 4.73 2.45 -4.88
N ASP A 78 5.28 1.98 -3.76
CA ASP A 78 5.56 0.56 -3.57
C ASP A 78 4.23 -0.18 -3.35
N ASP A 79 3.92 -1.13 -4.23
CA ASP A 79 2.66 -1.88 -4.19
C ASP A 79 2.58 -2.84 -3.00
N GLY A 80 3.71 -3.30 -2.47
CA GLY A 80 3.75 -4.05 -1.21
C GLY A 80 3.33 -3.19 -0.01
N VAL A 81 3.91 -1.99 0.10
CA VAL A 81 3.53 -1.02 1.14
C VAL A 81 2.06 -0.61 0.98
N CYS A 82 1.57 -0.39 -0.25
CA CYS A 82 0.16 -0.11 -0.49
C CYS A 82 -0.75 -1.26 -0.05
N MET A 83 -0.35 -2.52 -0.27
CA MET A 83 -1.07 -3.68 0.25
C MET A 83 -1.15 -3.66 1.78
N GLU A 84 -0.02 -3.44 2.45
CA GLU A 84 0.05 -3.38 3.92
C GLU A 84 -0.83 -2.27 4.50
N ILE A 85 -0.85 -1.09 3.85
CA ILE A 85 -1.77 0.02 4.19
C ILE A 85 -3.22 -0.45 4.15
N GLY A 86 -3.63 -1.08 3.05
CA GLY A 86 -5.00 -1.57 2.90
C GLY A 86 -5.36 -2.66 3.90
N TYR A 87 -4.42 -3.55 4.20
CA TYR A 87 -4.58 -4.59 5.22
C TYR A 87 -4.83 -3.98 6.60
N ALA A 88 -3.98 -3.04 7.03
CA ALA A 88 -4.12 -2.38 8.33
C ALA A 88 -5.41 -1.55 8.41
N ALA A 89 -5.72 -0.77 7.38
CA ALA A 89 -6.93 0.05 7.35
C ALA A 89 -8.21 -0.79 7.45
N ALA A 90 -8.26 -1.95 6.78
CA ALA A 90 -9.41 -2.87 6.87
C ALA A 90 -9.60 -3.50 8.26
N LEU A 91 -8.53 -3.59 9.06
CA LEU A 91 -8.59 -4.01 10.46
C LEU A 91 -8.94 -2.86 11.43
N GLY A 92 -9.19 -1.66 10.92
CA GLY A 92 -9.43 -0.48 11.76
C GLY A 92 -8.19 0.01 12.51
N VAL A 93 -7.00 -0.37 12.04
CA VAL A 93 -5.72 0.06 12.62
C VAL A 93 -5.38 1.46 12.09
N PRO A 94 -4.93 2.40 12.95
CA PRO A 94 -4.44 3.69 12.50
C PRO A 94 -3.33 3.57 11.46
N VAL A 95 -3.49 4.21 10.31
CA VAL A 95 -2.46 4.32 9.27
C VAL A 95 -2.01 5.77 9.17
N VAL A 96 -0.76 6.05 9.51
CA VAL A 96 -0.14 7.35 9.27
C VAL A 96 0.83 7.24 8.13
N ILE A 97 0.66 8.07 7.11
CA ILE A 97 1.54 8.12 5.95
C ILE A 97 2.49 9.29 6.07
N PHE A 98 3.79 9.04 5.93
CA PHE A 98 4.84 10.05 5.87
C PHE A 98 5.35 10.21 4.43
N THR A 99 5.41 11.46 3.95
CA THR A 99 6.03 11.79 2.67
C THR A 99 6.82 13.09 2.72
N THR A 100 7.95 13.13 1.99
CA THR A 100 8.72 14.35 1.72
C THR A 100 8.52 14.87 0.30
N ASP A 101 7.63 14.23 -0.48
CA ASP A 101 7.41 14.56 -1.87
C ASP A 101 6.88 15.98 -2.03
N PHE A 102 7.54 16.74 -2.91
CA PHE A 102 7.14 18.10 -3.25
C PHE A 102 6.09 18.16 -4.36
N GLN A 103 5.89 17.05 -5.08
CA GLN A 103 4.80 16.91 -6.03
C GLN A 103 3.47 16.78 -5.29
N THR A 104 2.43 17.30 -5.93
CA THR A 104 1.03 17.00 -5.67
C THR A 104 0.42 16.48 -6.97
N TYR A 105 -0.72 15.82 -6.87
CA TYR A 105 -1.35 15.11 -7.97
C TYR A 105 -2.78 15.58 -8.17
N GLY A 106 -3.29 15.43 -9.38
CA GLY A 106 -4.69 15.69 -9.72
C GLY A 106 -5.12 14.75 -10.83
N LEU A 107 -6.42 14.46 -10.91
CA LEU A 107 -7.00 13.62 -11.98
C LEU A 107 -7.36 14.44 -13.23
N GLY A 108 -7.19 15.76 -13.17
CA GLY A 108 -7.35 16.69 -14.27
C GLY A 108 -6.96 18.11 -13.88
N ASP A 109 -6.82 18.99 -14.88
CA ASP A 109 -6.24 20.34 -14.74
C ASP A 109 -7.00 21.29 -13.79
N THR A 110 -8.24 20.95 -13.41
CA THR A 110 -9.10 21.74 -12.52
C THR A 110 -9.48 21.01 -11.24
N THR A 111 -8.95 19.81 -11.01
CA THR A 111 -9.26 19.00 -9.83
C THR A 111 -8.45 19.46 -8.61
N ALA A 112 -8.99 19.22 -7.41
CA ALA A 112 -8.27 19.50 -6.18
C ALA A 112 -6.97 18.68 -6.12
N GLU A 113 -5.91 19.32 -5.64
CA GLU A 113 -4.62 18.66 -5.46
C GLU A 113 -4.67 17.63 -4.34
N LEU A 114 -4.10 16.47 -4.60
CA LEU A 114 -3.92 15.33 -3.72
C LEU A 114 -2.42 15.17 -3.39
N ALA A 115 -2.13 14.66 -2.21
CA ALA A 115 -0.80 14.17 -1.84
C ALA A 115 -0.38 12.93 -2.64
N PHE A 116 -1.33 12.12 -3.13
CA PHE A 116 -1.05 10.92 -3.92
C PHE A 116 -1.91 10.84 -5.19
N ALA A 117 -1.39 10.19 -6.24
CA ALA A 117 -2.07 10.08 -7.52
C ALA A 117 -3.37 9.27 -7.47
N ASP A 118 -3.45 8.29 -6.57
CA ASP A 118 -4.67 7.53 -6.32
C ASP A 118 -5.36 8.06 -5.05
N PRO A 119 -6.59 8.62 -5.16
CA PRO A 119 -7.32 9.19 -4.01
C PRO A 119 -7.62 8.17 -2.90
N LEU A 120 -7.58 6.87 -3.21
CA LEU A 120 -7.83 5.82 -2.21
C LEU A 120 -6.76 5.81 -1.12
N ILE A 121 -5.52 6.18 -1.43
CA ILE A 121 -4.41 6.20 -0.47
C ILE A 121 -4.69 7.18 0.68
N GLU A 122 -5.16 8.40 0.37
CA GLU A 122 -5.54 9.37 1.39
C GLU A 122 -6.84 9.00 2.10
N THR A 123 -7.76 8.33 1.39
CA THR A 123 -9.03 7.89 1.95
C THR A 123 -8.85 6.88 3.07
N VAL A 124 -7.90 5.95 2.94
CA VAL A 124 -7.63 4.91 3.94
C VAL A 124 -6.63 5.34 5.02
N ALA A 125 -5.90 6.44 4.78
CA ALA A 125 -4.99 7.00 5.77
C ALA A 125 -5.77 7.66 6.91
N THR A 126 -5.37 7.38 8.15
CA THR A 126 -5.84 8.12 9.32
C THR A 126 -5.25 9.53 9.36
N ASP A 127 -4.00 9.67 8.90
CA ASP A 127 -3.32 10.96 8.81
C ASP A 127 -2.23 10.92 7.73
N VAL A 128 -1.95 12.08 7.14
CA VAL A 128 -0.86 12.26 6.15
C VAL A 128 0.06 13.38 6.63
N VAL A 129 1.30 13.02 6.90
CA VAL A 129 2.38 13.95 7.25
C VAL A 129 3.21 14.21 6.00
N ARG A 130 2.91 15.34 5.34
CA ARG A 130 3.63 15.83 4.16
C ARG A 130 4.57 16.97 4.53
N VAL A 131 5.87 16.69 4.55
CA VAL A 131 6.91 17.70 4.77
C VAL A 131 7.68 17.90 3.48
N HIS A 132 7.18 18.78 2.60
CA HIS A 132 7.71 18.97 1.24
C HIS A 132 8.78 20.07 1.12
N ARG A 133 8.97 20.87 2.18
CA ARG A 133 9.96 21.95 2.20
C ARG A 133 11.21 21.49 2.91
N LEU A 134 12.36 21.85 2.34
CA LEU A 134 13.67 21.68 2.98
C LEU A 134 13.68 22.28 4.38
N GLY A 135 14.40 21.63 5.28
CA GLY A 135 14.63 22.12 6.64
C GLY A 135 15.34 23.50 6.68
N PRO A 136 15.48 24.07 7.89
CA PRO A 136 16.07 25.39 8.08
C PRO A 136 17.50 25.45 7.56
N SER A 137 17.89 26.61 7.02
CA SER A 137 19.26 26.81 6.54
C SER A 137 20.26 26.80 7.69
N SER A 138 21.26 25.93 7.62
CA SER A 138 22.45 25.98 8.47
C SER A 138 23.53 26.76 7.71
N GLY A 139 23.94 27.93 8.18
CA GLY A 139 24.99 28.72 7.54
C GLY A 139 26.27 27.91 7.35
N GLY A 140 26.57 27.52 6.12
CA GLY A 140 27.71 26.70 5.74
C GLY A 140 28.36 27.23 4.46
N ALA A 141 29.68 27.02 4.32
CA ALA A 141 30.44 27.50 3.17
C ALA A 141 30.17 26.66 1.89
N ASP A 142 29.87 25.37 2.05
CA ASP A 142 29.51 24.50 0.93
C ASP A 142 27.99 24.38 0.75
N ARG A 143 27.53 24.70 -0.47
CA ARG A 143 26.13 24.61 -0.87
C ARG A 143 25.59 23.18 -0.84
N PHE A 144 26.42 22.17 -1.14
CA PHE A 144 25.96 20.77 -1.20
C PHE A 144 25.81 20.17 0.20
N GLU A 145 26.78 20.39 1.08
CA GLU A 145 26.65 20.04 2.50
C GLU A 145 25.44 20.72 3.15
N THR A 146 25.25 22.02 2.88
CA THR A 146 24.08 22.76 3.37
C THR A 146 22.77 22.15 2.86
N PHE A 147 22.68 21.83 1.56
CA PHE A 147 21.49 21.17 1.00
C PHE A 147 21.24 19.80 1.63
N ALA A 148 22.27 18.97 1.79
CA ALA A 148 22.16 17.65 2.41
C ALA A 148 21.73 17.74 3.89
N ALA A 149 22.26 18.71 4.64
CA ALA A 149 21.87 18.96 6.02
C ALA A 149 20.40 19.37 6.14
N ARG A 150 19.91 20.22 5.22
CA ARG A 150 18.51 20.64 5.17
C ARG A 150 17.56 19.48 4.84
N ASN A 151 17.95 18.58 3.94
CA ASN A 151 17.17 17.37 3.65
C ASN A 151 17.12 16.43 4.85
N ARG A 152 18.26 16.19 5.53
CA ARG A 152 18.28 15.37 6.75
C ARG A 152 17.39 15.97 7.87
N ALA A 153 17.40 17.29 8.01
CA ALA A 153 16.54 17.97 8.97
C ALA A 153 15.04 17.82 8.62
N GLN A 154 14.68 17.97 7.34
CA GLN A 154 13.32 17.75 6.83
C GLN A 154 12.84 16.32 7.10
N VAL A 155 13.67 15.31 6.79
CA VAL A 155 13.33 13.90 7.02
C VAL A 155 13.10 13.63 8.51
N ARG A 156 14.00 14.11 9.38
CA ARG A 156 13.89 13.92 10.83
C ARG A 156 12.62 14.55 11.39
N ASP A 157 12.36 15.81 11.06
CA ASP A 157 11.16 16.52 11.48
C ASP A 157 9.87 15.82 11.00
N GLY A 158 9.85 15.36 9.74
CA GLY A 158 8.73 14.61 9.20
C GLY A 158 8.49 13.27 9.89
N ILE A 159 9.55 12.50 10.17
CA ILE A 159 9.47 11.26 10.96
C ILE A 159 8.94 11.56 12.37
N ASP A 160 9.46 12.60 13.02
CA ASP A 160 9.06 12.95 14.38
C ASP A 160 7.58 13.35 14.47
N GLN A 161 7.09 14.09 13.49
CA GLN A 161 5.68 14.42 13.37
C GLN A 161 4.83 13.18 13.09
N ALA A 162 5.24 12.32 12.15
CA ALA A 162 4.50 11.11 11.79
C ALA A 162 4.39 10.12 12.95
N VAL A 163 5.48 9.89 13.68
CA VAL A 163 5.47 9.04 14.87
C VAL A 163 4.58 9.62 15.96
N SER A 164 4.66 10.93 16.24
CA SER A 164 3.80 11.56 17.25
C SER A 164 2.32 11.39 16.89
N ARG A 165 1.94 11.69 15.64
CA ARG A 165 0.56 11.48 15.17
C ARG A 165 0.13 10.03 15.28
N LEU A 166 0.99 9.07 14.91
CA LEU A 166 0.64 7.65 15.01
C LEU A 166 0.37 7.22 16.45
N LEU A 167 1.23 7.63 17.39
CA LEU A 167 1.07 7.31 18.81
C LEU A 167 -0.19 7.96 19.39
N ASP A 168 -0.48 9.22 19.04
CA ASP A 168 -1.69 9.92 19.47
C ASP A 168 -2.97 9.22 18.96
N ARG A 169 -2.97 8.79 17.70
CA ARG A 169 -4.10 8.05 17.10
C ARG A 169 -4.28 6.68 17.72
N ALA A 170 -3.19 5.96 17.97
CA ALA A 170 -3.22 4.66 18.64
C ALA A 170 -3.70 4.78 20.11
N ALA A 171 -3.31 5.84 20.81
CA ALA A 171 -3.70 6.07 22.20
C ALA A 171 -5.15 6.55 22.37
N SER A 172 -5.67 7.30 21.38
CA SER A 172 -7.05 7.81 21.41
C SER A 172 -8.11 6.70 21.34
N GLY A 173 -7.69 5.45 21.07
CA GLY A 173 -8.56 4.35 20.70
C GLY A 173 -9.15 4.64 19.33
N THR A 174 -8.88 3.77 18.35
CA THR A 174 -9.72 3.81 17.15
C THR A 174 -11.14 3.48 17.59
N ALA A 175 -12.03 4.45 17.39
CA ALA A 175 -13.46 4.28 17.55
C ALA A 175 -13.87 3.02 16.77
N ASP A 176 -14.43 2.05 17.50
CA ASP A 176 -14.83 0.73 17.06
C ASP A 176 -13.77 -0.01 16.22
N ILE A 177 -13.27 -1.12 16.77
CA ILE A 177 -12.90 -2.28 15.95
C ILE A 177 -14.07 -2.42 14.96
N SER A 178 -13.83 -2.07 13.70
CA SER A 178 -14.89 -1.98 12.72
C SER A 178 -15.66 -3.28 12.82
N THR A 179 -16.94 -3.19 13.16
CA THR A 179 -17.81 -4.37 13.19
C THR A 179 -17.55 -5.07 11.87
N PRO A 180 -17.18 -6.37 11.86
CA PRO A 180 -16.82 -7.06 10.63
C PRO A 180 -17.86 -6.70 9.58
N VAL A 181 -17.43 -6.04 8.50
CA VAL A 181 -18.37 -5.65 7.46
C VAL A 181 -18.89 -6.97 6.91
N ASP A 182 -20.18 -7.26 7.14
CA ASP A 182 -20.79 -8.50 6.70
C ASP A 182 -20.62 -8.57 5.18
N ARG A 183 -19.71 -9.45 4.76
CA ARG A 183 -19.41 -9.63 3.35
C ARG A 183 -20.59 -10.31 2.70
N VAL A 184 -21.11 -9.68 1.66
CA VAL A 184 -22.24 -10.22 0.92
C VAL A 184 -21.72 -11.33 0.03
N SER A 185 -22.11 -12.56 0.30
CA SER A 185 -21.72 -13.69 -0.54
C SER A 185 -22.17 -13.45 -1.99
N GLY A 186 -21.27 -13.70 -2.94
CA GLY A 186 -21.53 -13.53 -4.36
C GLY A 186 -21.39 -12.11 -4.90
N THR A 187 -21.08 -11.09 -4.10
CA THR A 187 -20.72 -9.76 -4.64
C THR A 187 -19.25 -9.68 -5.04
N VAL A 188 -18.99 -8.92 -6.10
CA VAL A 188 -17.67 -8.74 -6.69
C VAL A 188 -17.37 -7.27 -6.88
N PHE A 189 -16.25 -6.82 -6.33
CA PHE A 189 -15.70 -5.50 -6.63
C PHE A 189 -14.69 -5.62 -7.77
N VAL A 190 -14.79 -4.73 -8.75
CA VAL A 190 -13.96 -4.70 -9.96
C VAL A 190 -13.12 -3.44 -9.95
N GLU A 191 -11.80 -3.64 -9.93
CA GLU A 191 -10.79 -2.61 -9.88
C GLU A 191 -10.01 -2.60 -11.20
N PRO A 192 -10.31 -1.66 -12.13
CA PRO A 192 -9.60 -1.54 -13.39
C PRO A 192 -8.23 -0.85 -13.22
N SER A 193 -7.32 -1.09 -14.17
CA SER A 193 -6.02 -0.42 -14.17
C SER A 193 -6.17 1.04 -14.63
N PRO A 194 -5.50 2.02 -13.97
CA PRO A 194 -5.43 3.40 -14.43
C PRO A 194 -4.63 3.54 -15.74
N TYR A 195 -3.88 2.52 -16.15
CA TYR A 195 -3.07 2.52 -17.37
C TYR A 195 -3.86 2.07 -18.62
N GLY A 196 -5.18 1.91 -18.49
CA GLY A 196 -6.09 1.52 -19.54
C GLY A 196 -6.45 0.03 -19.50
N SER A 197 -7.57 -0.33 -20.13
CA SER A 197 -8.06 -1.69 -20.17
C SER A 197 -7.71 -2.37 -21.50
N THR A 198 -7.24 -3.62 -21.41
CA THR A 198 -7.08 -4.50 -22.58
C THR A 198 -8.42 -5.19 -22.91
N PRO A 199 -8.66 -5.63 -24.15
CA PRO A 199 -9.90 -6.37 -24.48
C PRO A 199 -10.13 -7.61 -23.59
N GLY A 200 -9.06 -8.31 -23.20
CA GLY A 200 -9.11 -9.47 -22.31
C GLY A 200 -9.72 -9.16 -20.94
N TRP A 201 -9.49 -7.95 -20.40
CA TRP A 201 -10.04 -7.52 -19.13
C TRP A 201 -11.58 -7.56 -19.09
N HIS A 202 -12.24 -7.01 -20.12
CA HIS A 202 -13.70 -6.95 -20.13
C HIS A 202 -14.33 -8.35 -20.25
N ASP A 203 -13.69 -9.24 -21.02
CA ASP A 203 -14.12 -10.64 -21.16
C ASP A 203 -13.98 -11.39 -19.82
N LEU A 204 -12.86 -11.16 -19.12
CA LEU A 204 -12.59 -11.70 -17.78
C LEU A 204 -13.64 -11.29 -16.77
N VAL A 205 -13.93 -9.99 -16.69
CA VAL A 205 -14.91 -9.47 -15.73
C VAL A 205 -16.31 -10.06 -16.01
N ARG A 206 -16.70 -10.22 -17.27
CA ARG A 206 -17.99 -10.87 -17.62
C ARG A 206 -18.00 -12.37 -17.32
N HIS A 207 -16.86 -13.04 -17.38
CA HIS A 207 -16.76 -14.47 -17.05
C HIS A 207 -16.91 -14.72 -15.54
N HIS A 208 -16.42 -13.79 -14.70
CA HIS A 208 -16.38 -13.96 -13.25
C HIS A 208 -17.48 -13.22 -12.48
N THR A 209 -18.32 -12.42 -13.16
CA THR A 209 -19.35 -11.60 -12.51
C THR A 209 -20.64 -11.54 -13.32
N THR A 210 -21.74 -11.19 -12.65
CA THR A 210 -22.98 -10.72 -13.29
C THR A 210 -23.24 -9.27 -12.88
N ASP A 211 -24.03 -8.53 -13.67
CA ASP A 211 -24.35 -7.12 -13.39
C ASP A 211 -24.97 -6.91 -12.00
N THR A 212 -25.77 -7.87 -11.51
CA THR A 212 -26.39 -7.79 -10.18
C THR A 212 -25.42 -7.98 -9.01
N GLN A 213 -24.24 -8.56 -9.29
CA GLN A 213 -23.21 -8.87 -8.29
C GLN A 213 -22.08 -7.85 -8.29
N ARG A 214 -21.92 -7.12 -9.40
CA ARG A 214 -20.75 -6.32 -9.72
C ARG A 214 -20.85 -4.91 -9.16
N ARG A 215 -19.74 -4.43 -8.61
CA ARG A 215 -19.49 -3.04 -8.24
C ARG A 215 -18.18 -2.60 -8.85
N ASP A 216 -18.20 -1.54 -9.63
CA ASP A 216 -17.01 -1.03 -10.33
C ASP A 216 -16.43 0.17 -9.60
N ALA A 217 -15.10 0.22 -9.50
CA ALA A 217 -14.40 1.41 -9.03
C ALA A 217 -14.73 2.63 -9.90
N GLN A 218 -14.98 3.76 -9.27
CA GLN A 218 -15.35 5.01 -9.94
C GLN A 218 -14.37 6.16 -9.63
N ARG A 219 -13.53 6.03 -8.61
CA ARG A 219 -12.74 7.16 -8.08
C ARG A 219 -11.82 7.85 -9.08
N LEU A 220 -11.35 7.15 -10.10
CA LEU A 220 -10.44 7.68 -11.10
C LEU A 220 -11.15 8.48 -12.22
N THR A 221 -12.46 8.33 -12.35
CA THR A 221 -13.27 8.99 -13.39
C THR A 221 -14.36 9.89 -12.83
N ALA A 222 -14.65 9.78 -11.52
CA ALA A 222 -15.69 10.57 -10.87
C ALA A 222 -15.29 12.05 -10.72
N PRO A 223 -16.25 12.98 -10.80
CA PRO A 223 -15.99 14.41 -10.62
C PRO A 223 -15.56 14.79 -9.19
N ARG A 224 -15.90 13.94 -8.21
CA ARG A 224 -15.53 14.09 -6.79
C ARG A 224 -14.75 12.84 -6.34
N PRO A 225 -13.45 12.77 -6.66
CA PRO A 225 -12.70 11.53 -6.59
C PRO A 225 -12.50 10.99 -5.17
N VAL A 226 -12.36 11.85 -4.16
CA VAL A 226 -12.22 11.44 -2.75
C VAL A 226 -13.52 10.81 -2.22
N GLU A 227 -14.67 11.37 -2.56
CA GLU A 227 -15.97 10.79 -2.17
C GLU A 227 -16.22 9.45 -2.87
N ALA A 228 -15.86 9.38 -4.15
CA ALA A 228 -15.93 8.13 -4.91
C ALA A 228 -14.94 7.09 -4.35
N ALA A 229 -13.75 7.48 -3.91
CA ALA A 229 -12.80 6.58 -3.27
C ALA A 229 -13.33 6.02 -1.93
N THR A 230 -14.06 6.84 -1.16
CA THR A 230 -14.74 6.37 0.05
C THR A 230 -15.82 5.33 -0.28
N ALA A 231 -16.60 5.58 -1.34
CA ALA A 231 -17.61 4.62 -1.80
C ALA A 231 -16.96 3.32 -2.33
N ASP A 232 -15.89 3.42 -3.12
CA ASP A 232 -15.12 2.30 -3.64
C ASP A 232 -14.56 1.44 -2.50
N TRP A 233 -13.95 2.07 -1.49
CA TRP A 233 -13.46 1.39 -0.28
C TRP A 233 -14.55 0.57 0.42
N ASN A 234 -15.69 1.17 0.71
CA ASN A 234 -16.82 0.50 1.38
C ASN A 234 -17.40 -0.64 0.52
N ASN A 235 -17.50 -0.41 -0.79
CA ASN A 235 -17.96 -1.41 -1.74
C ASN A 235 -17.01 -2.60 -1.82
N ALA A 236 -15.70 -2.38 -1.79
CA ALA A 236 -14.70 -3.42 -1.78
C ALA A 236 -14.69 -4.20 -0.46
N LEU A 237 -14.75 -3.52 0.70
CA LEU A 237 -14.80 -4.18 2.01
C LEU A 237 -15.99 -5.12 2.17
N SER A 238 -17.16 -4.69 1.68
CA SER A 238 -18.40 -5.50 1.71
C SER A 238 -18.51 -6.54 0.59
N SER A 239 -17.59 -6.52 -0.38
CA SER A 239 -17.57 -7.52 -1.47
C SER A 239 -16.79 -8.76 -1.09
N HIS A 240 -17.31 -9.95 -1.37
CA HIS A 240 -16.58 -11.18 -1.05
C HIS A 240 -15.33 -11.37 -1.93
N THR A 241 -15.42 -10.93 -3.17
CA THR A 241 -14.38 -11.12 -4.18
C THR A 241 -13.92 -9.78 -4.74
N LEU A 242 -12.60 -9.63 -4.92
CA LEU A 242 -11.97 -8.56 -5.69
C LEU A 242 -11.45 -9.13 -7.01
N ILE A 243 -11.77 -8.48 -8.12
CA ILE A 243 -11.07 -8.66 -9.40
C ILE A 243 -10.27 -7.39 -9.64
N ALA A 244 -8.94 -7.50 -9.72
CA ALA A 244 -8.05 -6.35 -9.89
C ALA A 244 -7.19 -6.51 -11.14
N ASP A 245 -7.17 -5.47 -11.98
CA ASP A 245 -6.24 -5.36 -13.10
C ASP A 245 -4.92 -4.76 -12.61
N LEU A 246 -3.87 -5.58 -12.63
CA LEU A 246 -2.53 -5.24 -12.16
C LEU A 246 -1.60 -4.80 -13.30
N SER A 247 -2.17 -4.42 -14.45
CA SER A 247 -1.41 -3.84 -15.55
C SER A 247 -0.70 -2.57 -15.08
N GLY A 248 0.58 -2.45 -15.40
CA GLY A 248 1.45 -1.36 -14.94
C GLY A 248 2.89 -1.85 -14.71
N PRO A 249 3.84 -0.92 -14.51
CA PRO A 249 5.21 -1.27 -14.10
C PRO A 249 5.25 -1.88 -12.68
N GLU A 250 4.38 -1.39 -11.80
CA GLU A 250 4.04 -1.97 -10.49
C GLU A 250 2.52 -2.19 -10.46
N ALA A 251 2.00 -2.96 -9.50
CA ALA A 251 0.54 -3.00 -9.32
C ALA A 251 0.02 -1.58 -9.00
N PRO A 252 -1.10 -1.13 -9.61
CA PRO A 252 -1.65 0.19 -9.31
C PRO A 252 -1.88 0.39 -7.81
N PRO A 253 -1.52 1.55 -7.22
CA PRO A 253 -1.56 1.75 -5.77
C PRO A 253 -2.92 1.46 -5.13
N GLY A 254 -4.02 1.91 -5.76
CA GLY A 254 -5.35 1.61 -5.25
C GLY A 254 -5.72 0.12 -5.36
N ALA A 255 -5.31 -0.57 -6.43
CA ALA A 255 -5.48 -2.01 -6.54
C ALA A 255 -4.72 -2.76 -5.43
N ALA A 256 -3.48 -2.37 -5.15
CA ALA A 256 -2.70 -2.92 -4.05
C ALA A 256 -3.38 -2.73 -2.69
N VAL A 257 -3.88 -1.52 -2.38
CA VAL A 257 -4.67 -1.24 -1.17
C VAL A 257 -5.88 -2.16 -1.07
N LEU A 258 -6.66 -2.29 -2.15
CA LEU A 258 -7.86 -3.12 -2.14
C LEU A 258 -7.54 -4.62 -2.00
N ILE A 259 -6.40 -5.09 -2.52
CA ILE A 259 -5.92 -6.45 -2.29
C ILE A 259 -5.68 -6.68 -0.81
N GLY A 260 -4.93 -5.79 -0.15
CA GLY A 260 -4.64 -5.92 1.27
C GLY A 260 -5.90 -5.92 2.13
N ALA A 261 -6.83 -5.01 1.83
CA ALA A 261 -8.11 -4.93 2.51
C ALA A 261 -8.95 -6.19 2.33
N THR A 262 -8.96 -6.75 1.11
CA THR A 262 -9.67 -7.99 0.80
C THR A 262 -9.07 -9.17 1.55
N VAL A 263 -7.74 -9.26 1.64
CA VAL A 263 -7.05 -10.34 2.35
C VAL A 263 -7.29 -10.25 3.86
N ALA A 264 -7.23 -9.05 4.44
CA ALA A 264 -7.53 -8.82 5.85
C ALA A 264 -8.96 -9.26 6.20
N ALA A 265 -9.92 -8.99 5.31
CA ALA A 265 -11.31 -9.39 5.47
C ALA A 265 -11.61 -10.86 5.09
N GLY A 266 -10.60 -11.68 4.81
CA GLY A 266 -10.78 -13.11 4.47
C GLY A 266 -11.38 -13.36 3.09
N GLY A 267 -11.22 -12.40 2.18
CA GLY A 267 -11.75 -12.44 0.83
C GLY A 267 -10.94 -13.20 -0.20
N ARG A 268 -11.49 -13.24 -1.41
CA ARG A 268 -10.81 -13.79 -2.59
C ARG A 268 -10.31 -12.68 -3.50
N VAL A 269 -9.08 -12.84 -3.99
CA VAL A 269 -8.45 -11.91 -4.93
C VAL A 269 -8.16 -12.63 -6.24
N LEU A 270 -8.77 -12.15 -7.33
CA LEU A 270 -8.47 -12.53 -8.71
C LEU A 270 -7.64 -11.40 -9.33
N ALA A 271 -6.37 -11.66 -9.61
CA ALA A 271 -5.47 -10.65 -10.18
C ALA A 271 -5.26 -10.91 -11.66
N TYR A 272 -5.66 -9.96 -12.49
CA TYR A 272 -5.39 -9.97 -13.92
C TYR A 272 -4.07 -9.28 -14.20
N CYS A 273 -3.15 -9.99 -14.86
CA CYS A 273 -1.84 -9.48 -15.24
C CYS A 273 -1.49 -10.01 -16.65
N PRO A 274 -1.97 -9.33 -17.72
CA PRO A 274 -1.80 -9.82 -19.09
C PRO A 274 -0.33 -9.79 -19.53
N ASN A 275 0.42 -8.79 -19.08
CA ASN A 275 1.83 -8.63 -19.36
C ASN A 275 2.63 -8.77 -18.06
N THR A 276 3.27 -9.93 -17.89
CA THR A 276 4.07 -10.19 -16.69
C THR A 276 5.51 -9.76 -16.91
N VAL A 277 5.93 -8.72 -16.18
CA VAL A 277 7.35 -8.44 -15.93
C VAL A 277 7.76 -9.20 -14.69
N TRP A 278 8.91 -9.87 -14.77
CA TRP A 278 9.47 -10.61 -13.65
C TRP A 278 10.55 -9.77 -12.96
N THR A 279 10.53 -9.77 -11.63
CA THR A 279 11.60 -9.22 -10.80
C THR A 279 12.45 -10.36 -10.25
N PHE A 280 13.75 -10.09 -10.10
CA PHE A 280 14.74 -11.04 -9.61
C PHE A 280 15.53 -10.39 -8.50
N ALA A 281 15.76 -11.14 -7.43
CA ALA A 281 16.56 -10.69 -6.31
C ALA A 281 17.40 -11.85 -5.78
N HIS A 282 18.57 -11.52 -5.25
CA HIS A 282 19.51 -12.54 -4.79
C HIS A 282 18.88 -13.43 -3.70
N GLY A 283 19.00 -14.74 -3.85
CA GLY A 283 18.46 -15.71 -2.89
C GLY A 283 16.92 -15.84 -2.88
N ARG A 284 16.19 -15.17 -3.79
CA ARG A 284 14.73 -15.28 -3.92
C ARG A 284 14.34 -15.90 -5.25
N GLU A 285 13.21 -16.59 -5.25
CA GLU A 285 12.53 -17.03 -6.46
C GLU A 285 12.11 -15.84 -7.35
N PRO A 286 11.96 -16.03 -8.68
CA PRO A 286 11.41 -15.00 -9.55
C PRO A 286 10.00 -14.60 -9.10
N ASN A 287 9.73 -13.30 -9.07
CA ASN A 287 8.41 -12.79 -8.71
C ASN A 287 7.76 -12.07 -9.87
N TRP A 288 6.48 -12.37 -10.13
CA TRP A 288 5.70 -11.70 -11.17
C TRP A 288 5.12 -10.36 -10.69
N ARG A 289 5.06 -10.14 -9.37
CA ARG A 289 4.80 -8.85 -8.70
C ARG A 289 5.50 -8.85 -7.34
N ASN A 290 5.44 -7.74 -6.61
CA ASN A 290 5.86 -7.71 -5.21
C ASN A 290 5.31 -8.90 -4.42
N LEU A 291 6.13 -9.49 -3.53
CA LEU A 291 5.79 -10.69 -2.78
C LEU A 291 4.47 -10.52 -1.98
N MET A 292 4.21 -9.32 -1.49
CA MET A 292 2.99 -8.99 -0.75
C MET A 292 1.75 -9.10 -1.64
N ILE A 293 1.87 -8.74 -2.92
CA ILE A 293 0.80 -8.93 -3.91
C ILE A 293 0.75 -10.40 -4.34
N GLN A 294 1.88 -10.95 -4.79
CA GLN A 294 1.97 -12.28 -5.37
C GLN A 294 1.37 -13.38 -4.49
N TYR A 295 1.64 -13.32 -3.19
CA TYR A 295 1.17 -14.33 -2.24
C TYR A 295 -0.17 -14.01 -1.58
N SER A 296 -0.73 -12.82 -1.84
CA SER A 296 -2.10 -12.45 -1.45
C SER A 296 -3.16 -12.86 -2.47
N VAL A 297 -2.75 -13.13 -3.70
CA VAL A 297 -3.65 -13.46 -4.79
C VAL A 297 -4.14 -14.90 -4.69
N THR A 298 -5.46 -15.09 -4.75
CA THR A 298 -6.10 -16.41 -4.77
C THR A 298 -5.96 -17.06 -6.14
N GLN A 299 -6.06 -16.27 -7.21
CA GLN A 299 -5.93 -16.73 -8.58
C GLN A 299 -5.29 -15.65 -9.44
N HIS A 300 -4.17 -16.01 -10.08
CA HIS A 300 -3.51 -15.21 -11.08
C HIS A 300 -4.11 -15.52 -12.45
N LEU A 301 -4.57 -14.48 -13.16
CA LEU A 301 -5.28 -14.55 -14.43
C LEU A 301 -4.44 -13.91 -15.53
N THR A 302 -4.27 -14.62 -16.64
CA THR A 302 -3.55 -14.18 -17.83
C THR A 302 -4.43 -14.24 -19.07
N ASP A 303 -4.04 -13.56 -20.16
CA ASP A 303 -4.75 -13.67 -21.45
C ASP A 303 -4.83 -15.13 -21.96
N ALA A 304 -3.83 -15.96 -21.62
CA ALA A 304 -3.80 -17.36 -22.02
C ALA A 304 -4.91 -18.18 -21.36
N ASP A 305 -5.35 -17.82 -20.15
CA ASP A 305 -6.39 -18.53 -19.41
C ASP A 305 -7.78 -18.37 -20.06
N HIS A 306 -8.00 -17.31 -20.86
CA HIS A 306 -9.22 -17.11 -21.64
C HIS A 306 -9.32 -18.01 -22.88
N THR A 307 -8.19 -18.43 -23.44
CA THR A 307 -8.16 -19.23 -24.67
C THR A 307 -8.42 -20.73 -24.45
N ARG A 308 -8.30 -21.23 -23.22
CA ARG A 308 -8.46 -22.67 -22.90
C ARG A 308 -9.88 -23.09 -22.55
N THR A 309 -10.79 -22.14 -22.36
CA THR A 309 -12.19 -22.38 -21.98
C THR A 309 -13.21 -22.07 -23.10
N ARG A 310 -12.74 -21.88 -24.33
CA ARG A 310 -13.60 -21.82 -25.53
C ARG A 310 -13.46 -23.08 -26.37
#